data_AF-A0A8T3PKN6-F1
#
_entry.id   AF-A0A8T3PKN6-F1
#
_cell.length_a   1.000
_cell.length_b   1.000
_cell.length_c   1.000
_cell.angle_alpha   90.00
_cell.angle_beta   90.00
_cell.angle_gamma   90.00
#
_symmetry.space_group_name_H-M   'P 1'
#
loop_
_entity.id
_entity.type
_entity.pdbx_description
1 polymer ?
#
loop_
_entity_poly.entity_id
_entity_poly.type
_entity_poly.pdbx_seq_one_letter_code
_entity_poly.pdbx_strand_id
1 'polypeptide(L)'
;MTISKRRLKEIKAIPDEDIDYSDIPELGDNFFRQAEVWMPPEKPKAQLTVRFDADTVYWFRKQGRGYQTRMNAVLRAYMESRRDHEPSKP
;
A
#
# COMPACT_ATOMS: atom_id res chain seq x y z
N MET A 1 11.12 -10.79 -8.60
CA MET A 1 11.33 -12.20 -8.22
C MET A 1 10.02 -12.95 -8.43
N THR A 2 9.93 -13.87 -9.39
CA THR A 2 8.70 -14.64 -9.68
C THR A 2 8.96 -16.12 -9.39
N ILE A 3 8.17 -16.71 -8.49
CA ILE A 3 8.28 -18.14 -8.13
C ILE A 3 7.73 -19.00 -9.29
N SER A 4 8.42 -20.09 -9.64
CA SER A 4 7.98 -21.04 -10.68
C SER A 4 6.68 -21.76 -10.29
N LYS A 5 5.82 -22.04 -11.28
CA LYS A 5 4.55 -22.77 -11.08
C LYS A 5 4.75 -24.13 -10.40
N ARG A 6 5.86 -24.81 -10.69
CA ARG A 6 6.23 -26.09 -10.09
C ARG A 6 6.49 -25.93 -8.59
N ARG A 7 7.32 -24.95 -8.21
CA ARG A 7 7.66 -24.65 -6.82
C ARG A 7 6.42 -24.26 -6.00
N LEU A 8 5.49 -23.52 -6.61
CA LEU A 8 4.23 -23.16 -5.94
C LEU A 8 3.35 -24.38 -5.64
N LYS A 9 3.31 -25.36 -6.55
CA LYS A 9 2.54 -26.60 -6.34
C LYS A 9 3.16 -27.46 -5.23
N GLU A 10 4.49 -27.50 -5.15
CA GLU A 10 5.22 -28.18 -4.08
C GLU A 10 4.93 -27.54 -2.71
N ILE A 11 5.06 -26.21 -2.59
CA ILE A 11 4.80 -25.49 -1.34
C ILE A 11 3.35 -25.71 -0.86
N LYS A 12 2.38 -25.66 -1.78
CA LYS A 12 0.96 -25.89 -1.46
C LYS A 12 0.63 -27.32 -1.00
N ALA A 13 1.53 -28.27 -1.23
CA ALA A 13 1.34 -29.66 -0.86
C ALA A 13 2.05 -30.03 0.45
N ILE A 14 2.82 -29.10 1.05
CA ILE A 14 3.43 -29.29 2.37
C ILE A 14 2.29 -29.20 3.40
N PRO A 15 2.08 -30.23 4.25
CA PRO A 15 1.13 -30.15 5.34
C PRO A 15 1.64 -29.22 6.44
N ASP A 16 0.74 -28.57 7.16
CA ASP A 16 1.09 -27.57 8.18
C ASP A 16 2.01 -28.13 9.30
N GLU A 17 1.87 -29.42 9.61
CA GLU A 17 2.68 -30.16 10.60
C GLU A 17 4.16 -30.28 10.21
N ASP A 18 4.46 -30.25 8.91
CA ASP A 18 5.83 -30.33 8.38
C ASP A 18 6.46 -28.94 8.18
N ILE A 19 5.78 -27.85 8.57
CA ILE A 19 6.36 -26.51 8.51
C ILE A 19 7.37 -26.35 9.64
N ASP A 20 8.65 -26.15 9.28
CA ASP A 20 9.73 -25.87 10.21
C ASP A 20 9.70 -24.39 10.64
N TYR A 21 9.53 -24.15 11.95
CA TYR A 21 9.56 -22.84 12.59
C TYR A 21 10.81 -22.62 13.45
N SER A 22 11.82 -23.49 13.35
CA SER A 22 13.01 -23.45 14.22
C SER A 22 13.79 -22.12 14.14
N ASP A 23 13.69 -21.40 13.03
CA ASP A 23 14.30 -20.10 12.79
C ASP A 23 13.41 -18.91 13.18
N ILE A 24 12.11 -19.13 13.39
CA ILE A 24 11.11 -18.11 13.68
C ILE A 24 10.31 -18.53 14.93
N PRO A 25 10.85 -18.31 16.15
CA PRO A 25 10.15 -18.64 17.37
C PRO A 25 8.86 -17.83 17.52
N GLU A 26 7.88 -18.40 18.22
CA GLU A 26 6.62 -17.71 18.49
C GLU A 26 6.84 -16.41 19.29
N LEU A 27 6.19 -15.34 18.83
CA LEU A 27 6.25 -14.03 19.48
C LEU A 27 5.24 -13.99 20.62
N GLY A 28 5.73 -14.00 21.86
CA GLY A 28 4.88 -13.89 23.05
C GLY A 28 4.57 -12.45 23.48
N ASP A 29 3.77 -12.31 24.54
CA ASP A 29 3.34 -11.01 25.09
C ASP A 29 4.50 -10.05 25.38
N ASN A 30 5.65 -10.59 25.82
CA ASN A 30 6.84 -9.79 26.13
C ASN A 30 7.39 -9.06 24.90
N PHE A 31 7.34 -9.70 23.72
CA PHE A 31 7.72 -9.06 22.46
C PHE A 31 6.77 -7.90 22.14
N PHE A 32 5.46 -8.15 22.17
CA PHE A 32 4.47 -7.12 21.86
C PHE A 32 4.43 -5.97 22.86
N ARG A 33 4.78 -6.20 24.13
CA ARG A 33 4.94 -5.15 25.15
C ARG A 33 6.07 -4.17 24.84
N GLN A 34 7.10 -4.63 24.13
CA GLN A 34 8.29 -3.83 23.78
C GLN A 34 8.30 -3.40 22.31
N ALA A 35 7.36 -3.89 21.51
CA ALA A 35 7.27 -3.60 20.10
C ALA A 35 6.93 -2.12 19.86
N GLU A 36 7.72 -1.46 19.02
CA GLU A 36 7.42 -0.11 18.55
C GLU A 36 6.47 -0.20 17.36
N VAL A 37 5.33 0.49 17.44
CA VAL A 37 4.40 0.60 16.31
C VAL A 37 4.99 1.57 15.30
N TRP A 38 5.61 1.03 14.25
CA TRP A 38 6.02 1.85 13.12
C TRP A 38 4.81 2.17 12.25
N MET A 39 4.32 3.41 12.34
CA MET A 39 3.42 3.95 11.32
C MET A 39 4.27 4.57 10.22
N PRO A 40 4.03 4.25 8.93
CA PRO A 40 4.69 4.94 7.85
C PRO A 40 4.45 6.44 8.03
N PRO A 41 5.49 7.30 7.91
CA PRO A 41 5.28 8.73 8.04
C PRO A 41 4.20 9.16 7.05
N GLU A 42 3.15 9.82 7.55
CA GLU A 42 2.13 10.38 6.68
C GLU A 42 2.83 11.30 5.68
N LYS A 43 2.67 11.02 4.38
CA LYS A 43 3.20 11.93 3.35
C LYS A 43 2.57 13.30 3.59
N PRO A 44 3.35 14.36 3.84
CA PRO A 44 2.81 15.67 4.17
C PRO A 44 1.91 16.15 3.03
N LYS A 45 0.72 16.62 3.37
CA LYS A 45 -0.25 17.15 2.41
C LYS A 45 -0.15 18.67 2.40
N ALA A 46 -0.02 19.27 1.23
CA ALA A 46 -0.14 20.71 1.07
C ALA A 46 -1.64 21.10 1.05
N GLN A 47 -2.04 22.05 1.89
CA GLN A 47 -3.38 22.64 1.84
C GLN A 47 -3.35 23.81 0.85
N LEU A 48 -4.12 23.70 -0.22
CA LEU A 48 -4.20 24.69 -1.29
C LEU A 48 -5.66 24.97 -1.63
N THR A 49 -5.97 26.21 -2.01
CA THR A 49 -7.26 26.57 -2.59
C THR A 49 -7.20 26.35 -4.09
N VAL A 50 -7.84 25.30 -4.59
CA VAL A 50 -7.86 24.91 -6.01
C VAL A 50 -9.31 24.84 -6.50
N ARG A 51 -9.54 25.20 -7.76
CA ARG A 51 -10.83 25.02 -8.43
C ARG A 51 -10.78 23.76 -9.29
N PHE A 52 -11.81 22.92 -9.17
CA PHE A 52 -12.04 21.74 -9.98
C PHE A 52 -13.40 21.89 -10.67
N ASP A 53 -13.59 21.17 -11.78
CA ASP A 53 -14.88 21.11 -12.45
C ASP A 53 -15.96 20.55 -11.52
N ALA A 54 -17.14 21.15 -11.56
CA ALA A 54 -18.21 20.87 -10.61
C ALA A 54 -18.74 19.43 -10.72
N ASP A 55 -18.80 18.89 -11.93
CA ASP A 55 -19.21 17.52 -12.24
C ASP A 55 -18.24 16.49 -11.66
N THR A 56 -16.93 16.75 -11.76
CA THR A 56 -15.87 15.91 -11.22
C THR A 56 -15.97 15.84 -9.70
N VAL A 57 -16.10 17.00 -9.04
CA VAL A 57 -16.28 17.05 -7.58
C VAL A 57 -17.56 16.33 -7.15
N TYR A 58 -18.65 16.53 -7.89
CA TYR A 58 -19.93 15.88 -7.60
C TYR A 58 -19.84 14.36 -7.74
N TRP A 59 -19.16 13.85 -8.78
CA TRP A 59 -18.95 12.42 -8.98
C TRP A 59 -18.17 11.79 -7.82
N PHE A 60 -17.08 12.42 -7.38
CA PHE A 60 -16.32 11.93 -6.22
C PHE A 60 -17.13 12.01 -4.92
N ARG A 61 -17.89 13.09 -4.70
CA ARG A 61 -18.75 13.24 -3.51
C ARG A 61 -19.80 12.14 -3.38
N LYS A 62 -20.35 11.65 -4.49
CA LYS A 62 -21.30 10.51 -4.49
C LYS A 62 -20.73 9.23 -3.89
N GLN A 63 -19.41 9.08 -3.86
CA GLN A 63 -18.73 7.90 -3.30
C GLN A 63 -18.65 7.94 -1.76
N GLY A 64 -19.13 9.01 -1.13
CA GLY A 64 -19.26 9.14 0.31
C GLY A 64 -18.02 9.72 1.00
N ARG A 65 -17.86 9.41 2.29
CA ARG A 65 -16.76 9.90 3.13
C ARG A 65 -15.40 9.55 2.50
N GLY A 66 -14.45 10.48 2.58
CA GLY A 66 -13.11 10.30 2.03
C GLY A 66 -13.00 10.56 0.52
N TYR A 67 -13.97 11.24 -0.10
CA TYR A 67 -13.90 11.60 -1.52
C TYR A 67 -12.62 12.36 -1.90
N GLN A 68 -12.13 13.25 -1.02
CA GLN A 68 -10.87 13.99 -1.23
C GLN A 68 -9.66 13.04 -1.25
N THR A 69 -9.64 12.03 -0.38
CA THR A 69 -8.58 11.01 -0.35
C THR A 69 -8.54 10.22 -1.65
N ARG A 70 -9.71 9.84 -2.19
CA ARG A 70 -9.81 9.14 -3.48
C ARG A 70 -9.37 10.01 -4.64
N MET A 71 -9.82 11.28 -4.66
CA MET A 71 -9.40 12.25 -5.67
C MET A 71 -7.87 12.42 -5.65
N ASN A 72 -7.27 12.55 -4.46
CA ASN A 72 -5.81 12.61 -4.31
C ASN A 72 -5.11 11.31 -4.75
N ALA A 73 -5.69 10.14 -4.51
CA ALA A 73 -5.14 8.86 -4.96
C ALA A 73 -5.08 8.77 -6.50
N VAL A 74 -6.13 9.23 -7.19
CA VAL A 74 -6.16 9.30 -8.66
C VAL A 74 -5.09 10.25 -9.20
N LEU A 75 -4.98 11.46 -8.63
CA LEU A 75 -3.94 12.42 -9.02
C LEU A 75 -2.53 11.86 -8.79
N ARG A 76 -2.31 11.14 -7.69
CA ARG A 76 -1.04 10.48 -7.40
C ARG A 76 -0.72 9.38 -8.41
N ALA A 77 -1.68 8.51 -8.72
CA ALA A 77 -1.48 7.44 -9.70
C ALA A 77 -1.15 8.02 -11.09
N TYR A 78 -1.82 9.09 -11.49
CA TYR A 78 -1.49 9.81 -12.73
C TYR A 78 -0.06 10.37 -12.71
N MET A 79 0.31 11.06 -11.63
CA MET A 79 1.67 11.59 -11.45
C MET A 79 2.73 10.48 -11.49
N GLU A 80 2.52 9.37 -10.78
CA GLU A 80 3.45 8.23 -10.75
C GLU A 80 3.61 7.59 -12.13
N SER A 81 2.50 7.38 -12.87
CA SER A 81 2.55 6.83 -14.24
C SER A 81 3.35 7.70 -15.23
N ARG A 82 3.41 9.02 -14.98
CA ARG A 82 4.17 9.98 -15.78
C ARG A 82 5.64 10.05 -15.37
N ARG A 83 5.94 9.95 -14.07
CA ARG A 83 7.32 9.96 -13.55
C ARG A 83 8.16 8.82 -14.09
N ASP A 84 7.56 7.65 -14.32
CA ASP A 84 8.27 6.50 -14.91
C ASP A 84 8.67 6.75 -16.39
N HIS A 85 8.11 7.78 -17.04
CA HIS A 85 8.37 8.15 -18.44
C HIS A 85 9.09 9.50 -18.58
N GLU A 86 9.36 10.22 -17.49
CA GLU A 86 10.00 11.52 -17.52
C GLU A 86 11.50 11.34 -17.20
N PRO A 87 12.42 11.57 -18.15
CA PRO A 87 13.84 11.59 -17.81
C PRO A 87 14.04 12.69 -16.76
N SER A 88 14.69 12.35 -15.65
CA SER A 88 14.96 13.31 -14.58
C SER A 88 15.55 14.58 -15.18
N LYS A 89 14.85 15.70 -14.98
CA LYS A 89 15.29 17.01 -15.46
C LYS A 89 16.71 17.28 -14.89
N PRO A 90 17.66 17.77 -15.72
CA PRO A 90 19.03 18.04 -15.29
C PRO A 90 19.10 19.10 -14.19
#